data_AF-A0A2A4W8N2-F1
#
_entry.id   AF-A0A2A4W8N2-F1
#
_cell.length_a   1.000
_cell.length_b   1.000
_cell.length_c   1.000
_cell.angle_alpha   90.00
_cell.angle_beta   90.00
_cell.angle_gamma   90.00
#
_symmetry.space_group_name_H-M   'P 1'
#
loop_
_entity.id
_entity.type
_entity.pdbx_description
1 polymer ?
#
loop_
_entity_poly.entity_id
_entity_poly.type
_entity_poly.pdbx_seq_one_letter_code
_entity_poly.pdbx_strand_id
1 'polypeptide(L)' 'MKQDLDKEKISEFLKGKVVLVTGAGGSIGSEIARQCVHFGVKKLILLDHSEYNLYCIVQVH' A
#
# COMPACT_ATOMS: atom_id res chain seq x y z
N MET A 1 -12.73 3.29 24.04
CA MET A 1 -12.40 4.25 22.97
C MET A 1 -12.25 3.47 21.67
N LYS A 2 -13.16 3.63 20.70
CA LYS A 2 -12.86 3.20 19.32
C LYS A 2 -12.00 4.30 18.70
N GLN A 3 -10.75 3.98 18.37
CA GLN A 3 -9.99 4.82 17.46
C GLN A 3 -10.56 4.55 16.07
N ASP A 4 -11.47 5.40 15.63
CA ASP A 4 -12.00 5.30 14.27
C ASP A 4 -10.92 5.71 13.27
N LEU A 5 -10.68 4.85 12.28
CA LEU A 5 -9.79 5.13 11.16
C LEU A 5 -10.45 6.20 10.27
N ASP A 6 -9.87 7.39 10.25
CA ASP A 6 -10.33 8.51 9.44
C ASP A 6 -9.91 8.31 7.98
N LYS A 7 -10.78 7.62 7.23
CA LYS A 7 -10.55 7.30 5.81
C LYS A 7 -10.47 8.54 4.92
N GLU A 8 -11.12 9.63 5.31
CA GLU A 8 -11.10 10.88 4.54
C GLU A 8 -9.71 11.50 4.60
N LYS A 9 -9.13 11.63 5.80
CA LYS A 9 -7.76 12.13 5.95
C LYS A 9 -6.73 11.25 5.25
N ILE A 10 -6.89 9.93 5.30
CA ILE A 10 -5.98 9.01 4.61
C ILE A 10 -6.08 9.18 3.09
N SER A 11 -7.31 9.31 2.58
CA SER A 11 -7.57 9.57 1.16
C SER A 11 -6.94 10.88 0.71
N GLU A 12 -7.20 11.98 1.42
CA GLU A 12 -6.60 13.29 1.13
C GLU A 12 -5.06 13.26 1.19
N PHE A 13 -4.52 12.50 2.15
CA PHE A 13 -3.08 12.35 2.27
C PHE A 13 -2.47 11.57 1.11
N LEU A 14 -3.10 10.51 0.59
CA LEU A 14 -2.49 9.63 -0.41
C LEU A 14 -2.82 10.05 -1.86
N LYS A 15 -3.99 10.63 -2.09
CA LYS A 15 -4.51 10.93 -3.43
C LYS A 15 -3.53 11.77 -4.25
N GLY A 16 -3.22 11.30 -5.45
CA GLY A 16 -2.36 12.01 -6.39
C GLY A 16 -0.86 12.03 -6.04
N LYS A 17 -0.43 11.43 -4.91
CA LYS A 17 1.00 11.33 -4.54
C LYS A 17 1.71 10.20 -5.26
N VAL A 18 3.03 10.30 -5.36
CA VAL A 18 3.93 9.19 -5.71
C VAL A 18 4.42 8.57 -4.41
N VAL A 19 4.21 7.26 -4.23
CA VAL A 19 4.51 6.54 -2.98
C VAL A 19 5.46 5.39 -3.27
N LEU A 20 6.50 5.24 -2.42
CA LEU A 20 7.39 4.09 -2.37
C LEU A 20 7.08 3.28 -1.11
N VAL A 21 6.77 1.99 -1.26
CA VAL A 21 6.61 1.06 -0.15
C VAL A 21 7.84 0.16 -0.11
N THR A 22 8.57 0.16 1.00
CA THR A 22 9.68 -0.78 1.27
C THR A 22 9.17 -1.99 2.02
N GLY A 23 9.76 -3.16 1.77
CA GLY A 23 9.22 -4.43 2.28
C GLY A 23 7.81 -4.73 1.72
N ALA A 24 7.56 -4.31 0.48
CA ALA A 24 6.23 -4.33 -0.14
C ALA A 24 5.62 -5.73 -0.28
N GLY A 25 6.43 -6.77 -0.37
CA GLY A 25 5.96 -8.16 -0.45
C GLY A 25 5.64 -8.77 0.92
N GLY A 26 6.00 -8.12 2.02
CA GLY A 26 5.65 -8.58 3.36
C GLY A 26 4.16 -8.43 3.67
N SER A 27 3.68 -9.09 4.73
CA SER A 27 2.26 -9.06 5.13
C SER A 27 1.73 -7.63 5.33
N ILE A 28 2.50 -6.76 5.99
CA ILE A 28 2.13 -5.36 6.23
C ILE A 28 2.33 -4.51 4.97
N GLY A 29 3.49 -4.63 4.32
CA GLY A 29 3.81 -3.85 3.13
C GLY A 29 2.81 -4.07 2.00
N SER A 30 2.34 -5.31 1.82
CA SER A 30 1.34 -5.65 0.81
C SER A 30 -0.02 -5.01 1.09
N GLU A 31 -0.41 -4.93 2.37
CA GLU A 31 -1.66 -4.28 2.76
C GLU A 31 -1.58 -2.76 2.60
N ILE A 32 -0.46 -2.16 2.98
CA ILE A 32 -0.20 -0.74 2.75
C ILE A 32 -0.25 -0.43 1.25
N ALA A 33 0.39 -1.26 0.41
CA ALA A 33 0.37 -1.09 -1.04
C ALA A 33 -1.06 -1.13 -1.61
N ARG A 34 -1.89 -2.08 -1.16
CA ARG A 34 -3.31 -2.16 -1.55
C ARG A 34 -4.10 -0.92 -1.14
N GLN A 35 -3.86 -0.41 0.07
CA GLN A 35 -4.51 0.82 0.54
C GLN A 35 -4.06 2.04 -0.27
N CYS A 36 -2.77 2.15 -0.62
CA CYS A 36 -2.29 3.21 -1.50
C CYS A 36 -3.04 3.21 -2.84
N VAL A 37 -3.24 2.04 -3.45
CA VAL A 37 -4.04 1.92 -4.68
C VAL A 37 -5.49 2.34 -4.42
N HIS A 38 -6.12 1.82 -3.36
CA HIS A 38 -7.51 2.13 -3.00
C HIS A 38 -7.76 3.64 -2.81
N PHE A 39 -6.81 4.35 -2.21
CA PHE A 39 -6.89 5.79 -1.94
C PHE A 39 -6.40 6.68 -3.10
N GLY A 40 -6.08 6.08 -4.27
CA GLY A 40 -5.86 6.84 -5.49
C GLY A 40 -4.50 7.56 -5.58
N VAL A 41 -3.43 6.92 -5.12
CA VAL A 41 -2.06 7.42 -5.41
C VAL A 41 -1.84 7.53 -6.92
N LYS A 42 -1.05 8.54 -7.34
CA LYS A 42 -0.70 8.76 -8.75
C LYS A 42 0.25 7.69 -9.29
N LYS A 43 1.19 7.24 -8.44
CA LYS A 43 2.15 6.20 -8.78
C LYS A 43 2.57 5.46 -7.52
N LEU A 44 2.56 4.15 -7.58
CA LEU A 44 3.03 3.28 -6.52
C LEU A 44 4.31 2.58 -6.98
N ILE A 45 5.35 2.62 -6.15
CA ILE A 45 6.61 1.92 -6.35
C ILE A 45 6.74 0.90 -5.22
N LEU A 46 6.96 -0.35 -5.57
CA LEU A 46 7.08 -1.45 -4.62
C LEU A 46 8.54 -1.91 -4.60
N LEU A 47 9.16 -1.87 -3.42
CA LEU A 47 10.52 -2.32 -3.22
C LEU A 47 10.54 -3.42 -2.17
N ASP A 48 11.07 -4.57 -2.54
CA ASP A 48 11.32 -5.69 -1.65
C ASP A 48 12.60 -6.41 -2.07
N HIS A 49 13.28 -7.06 -1.13
CA HIS A 49 14.44 -7.90 -1.42
C HIS A 49 14.01 -9.32 -1.86
N SER A 50 12.80 -9.75 -1.50
CA SER A 50 12.25 -11.04 -1.89
C SER A 50 11.47 -10.91 -3.20
N GLU A 51 12.04 -11.42 -4.29
CA GLU A 51 11.38 -11.51 -5.59
C GLU A 51 10.08 -12.32 -5.51
N TYR A 52 10.09 -13.44 -4.79
CA TYR A 52 8.91 -14.28 -4.58
C TYR A 52 7.77 -13.51 -3.91
N ASN A 53 8.07 -12.80 -2.82
CA ASN A 53 7.04 -12.03 -2.10
C ASN A 53 6.48 -10.89 -2.95
N LEU A 54 7.35 -10.21 -3.71
CA LEU A 54 6.93 -9.14 -4.62
C LEU A 54 6.06 -9.68 -5.75
N TYR A 55 6.36 -10.88 -6.27
CA TYR A 55 5.52 -11.57 -7.25
C TYR A 55 4.15 -11.95 -6.68
N CYS A 56 4.12 -12.47 -5.45
CA CYS A 56 2.88 -12.85 -4.78
C CYS A 56 1.97 -11.66 -4.45
N ILE A 57 2.46 -10.41 -4.46
CA ILE A 57 1.66 -9.24 -4.09
C ILE A 57 0.42 -9.03 -4.99
N VAL A 58 0.47 -9.50 -6.24
CA VAL A 58 -0.65 -9.43 -7.20
C VAL A 58 -1.53 -10.69 -7.20
N GLN A 59 -1.05 -11.77 -6.58
CA GLN A 59 -1.77 -13.04 -6.50
C GLN A 59 -2.60 -13.07 -5.23
N VAL A 60 -3.84 -12.60 -5.33
CA VAL A 60 -4.84 -12.76 -4.27
C VAL A 60 -5.38 -14.19 -4.33
N HIS A 61 -5.27 -14.94 -3.23
CA HIS A 61 -6.15 -16.07 -2.95
C HIS A 61 -7.40 -15.55 -2.25
#